data_AF-A0AA39CRI5-F1
#
_entry.id   AF-A0AA39CRI5-F1
#
_cell.length_a   1.000
_cell.length_b   1.000
_cell.length_c   1.000
_cell.angle_alpha   90.00
_cell.angle_beta   90.00
_cell.angle_gamma   90.00
#
_symmetry.space_group_name_H-M   'P 1'
#
loop_
_entity.id
_entity.type
_entity.pdbx_description
1 polymer ?
#
loop_
_entity_poly.entity_id
_entity_poly.type
_entity_poly.pdbx_seq_one_letter_code
_entity_poly.pdbx_strand_id
1 'polypeptide(L)'
;MVGLLRYTHCLTFEAEVQRCIARYHDSLTGEAEGSMRETFVQLCEQELNGVIDRYRNSMDSRYTFYFHTTQLHLYTLAVIREKRQTEDTGYLELGRVTRYQKLGMLAAHRLIDIYCDDIKLPDARLIDVYRALPKPYFIGVLLATFYLLRYFVLNSTCDAEQKADCRDRVLKVHAKLREFASHRFAEPGRAAAVIEVLCRHGQMQESDANSSIDDRGVASISWSALIAASNLRGMRNLKSFWLEKINPSSPDLQSGHQQSTLPDVLGGSHPIEPFEHGFPLFPESSWDQSFLQMLDFSAYDIDGTPTQ
;
A
#
# COMPACT_ATOMS: atom_id res chain seq x y z
N MET A 1 -22.67 22.55 12.10
CA MET A 1 -22.74 22.88 10.66
C MET A 1 -21.37 22.96 9.98
N VAL A 2 -20.39 23.71 10.51
CA VAL A 2 -19.05 23.87 9.88
C VAL A 2 -18.27 22.55 9.73
N GLY A 3 -18.40 21.62 10.68
CA GLY A 3 -17.74 20.31 10.60
C GLY A 3 -18.26 19.40 9.48
N LEU A 4 -19.58 19.44 9.20
CA LEU A 4 -20.21 18.61 8.17
C LEU A 4 -19.77 19.04 6.76
N LEU A 5 -19.70 20.36 6.51
CA LEU A 5 -19.21 20.93 5.26
C LEU A 5 -17.73 20.62 4.99
N ARG A 6 -16.89 20.59 6.03
CA ARG A 6 -15.47 20.20 5.88
C ARG A 6 -15.32 18.71 5.58
N TYR A 7 -16.17 17.86 6.16
CA TYR A 7 -16.14 16.43 5.94
C TYR A 7 -16.58 16.06 4.52
N THR A 8 -17.66 16.67 4.01
CA THR A 8 -18.12 16.44 2.63
C THR A 8 -17.09 16.89 1.61
N HIS A 9 -16.44 18.04 1.83
CA HIS A 9 -15.36 18.50 0.96
C HIS A 9 -14.17 17.54 0.96
N CYS A 10 -13.91 16.87 2.09
CA CYS A 10 -12.86 15.87 2.20
C CYS A 10 -13.13 14.65 1.32
N LEU A 11 -14.34 14.10 1.45
CA LEU A 11 -14.78 12.96 0.66
C LEU A 11 -14.84 13.25 -0.83
N THR A 12 -15.30 14.44 -1.22
CA THR A 12 -15.34 14.82 -2.65
C THR A 12 -13.93 14.87 -3.23
N PHE A 13 -12.97 15.46 -2.52
CA PHE A 13 -11.58 15.48 -2.97
C PHE A 13 -11.00 14.07 -3.10
N GLU A 14 -11.16 13.24 -2.07
CA GLU A 14 -10.68 11.85 -2.08
C GLU A 14 -11.31 11.06 -3.25
N ALA A 15 -12.62 11.21 -3.47
CA ALA A 15 -13.33 10.57 -4.56
C ALA A 15 -12.83 11.06 -5.94
N GLU A 16 -12.57 12.35 -6.11
CA GLU A 16 -12.02 12.90 -7.35
C GLU A 16 -10.62 12.35 -7.66
N VAL A 17 -9.76 12.29 -6.65
CA VAL A 17 -8.40 11.73 -6.75
C VAL A 17 -8.45 10.24 -7.10
N GLN A 18 -9.29 9.46 -6.42
CA GLN A 18 -9.47 8.03 -6.70
C GLN A 18 -10.06 7.80 -8.10
N ARG A 19 -11.05 8.60 -8.50
CA ARG A 19 -11.64 8.55 -9.86
C ARG A 19 -10.58 8.78 -10.93
N CYS A 20 -9.66 9.71 -10.70
CA CYS A 20 -8.56 9.99 -11.62
C CYS A 20 -7.69 8.75 -11.82
N ILE A 21 -7.22 8.11 -10.75
CA ILE A 21 -6.41 6.89 -10.86
C ILE A 21 -7.20 5.74 -11.49
N ALA A 22 -8.43 5.51 -11.05
CA ALA A 22 -9.26 4.42 -11.55
C ALA A 22 -9.47 4.51 -13.06
N ARG A 23 -9.64 5.73 -13.61
CA ARG A 23 -9.78 5.95 -15.05
C ARG A 23 -8.58 5.46 -15.87
N TYR A 24 -7.37 5.58 -15.34
CA TYR A 24 -6.14 5.20 -16.06
C TYR A 24 -5.58 3.85 -15.62
N HIS A 25 -6.13 3.26 -14.55
CA HIS A 25 -5.61 2.03 -13.95
C HIS A 25 -5.53 0.88 -14.96
N ASP A 26 -6.60 0.62 -15.71
CA ASP A 26 -6.65 -0.50 -16.65
C ASP A 26 -5.68 -0.28 -17.82
N SER A 27 -5.54 0.96 -18.30
CA SER A 27 -4.56 1.32 -19.33
C SER A 27 -3.12 1.20 -18.85
N LEU A 28 -2.86 1.50 -17.58
CA LEU A 28 -1.53 1.38 -16.97
C LEU A 28 -1.19 -0.07 -16.61
N THR A 29 -2.19 -0.89 -16.30
CA THR A 29 -2.02 -2.31 -15.95
C THR A 29 -2.05 -3.24 -17.14
N GLY A 30 -2.69 -2.85 -18.23
CA GLY A 30 -2.72 -3.62 -19.47
C GLY A 30 -1.37 -3.68 -20.20
N GLU A 31 -1.36 -4.40 -21.32
CA GLU A 31 -0.21 -4.57 -22.22
C GLU A 31 0.03 -3.33 -23.10
N ALA A 32 -0.06 -2.13 -22.53
CA ALA A 32 0.27 -0.90 -23.23
C ALA A 32 1.78 -0.83 -23.52
N GLU A 33 2.14 -0.40 -24.74
CA GLU A 33 3.53 -0.07 -25.07
C GLU A 33 4.05 1.04 -24.14
N GLY A 34 5.34 1.05 -23.83
CA GLY A 34 5.88 1.99 -22.84
C GLY A 34 5.67 3.47 -23.21
N SER A 35 5.65 3.82 -24.50
CA SER A 35 5.39 5.18 -24.98
C SER A 35 3.94 5.62 -24.72
N MET A 36 2.98 4.70 -24.90
CA MET A 36 1.58 4.90 -24.52
C MET A 36 1.43 4.97 -23.01
N ARG A 37 2.12 4.11 -22.25
CA ARG A 37 2.13 4.13 -20.79
C ARG A 37 2.63 5.46 -20.26
N GLU A 38 3.69 6.00 -20.83
CA GLU A 38 4.19 7.32 -20.48
C GLU A 38 3.14 8.40 -20.70
N THR A 39 2.45 8.35 -21.83
CA THR A 39 1.35 9.27 -22.13
C THR A 39 0.22 9.15 -21.10
N PHE A 40 -0.18 7.93 -20.72
CA PHE A 40 -1.20 7.71 -19.70
C PHE A 40 -0.78 8.24 -18.31
N VAL A 41 0.49 8.06 -17.93
CA VAL A 41 1.02 8.63 -16.69
C VAL A 41 0.93 10.16 -16.74
N GLN A 42 1.38 10.80 -17.83
CA GLN A 42 1.34 12.25 -17.98
C GLN A 42 -0.10 12.81 -17.96
N LEU A 43 -1.04 12.15 -18.64
CA LEU A 43 -2.45 12.53 -18.61
C LEU A 43 -3.05 12.40 -17.21
N CYS A 44 -2.74 11.31 -16.51
CA CYS A 44 -3.17 11.11 -15.13
C CYS A 44 -2.60 12.19 -14.19
N GLU A 45 -1.31 12.51 -14.32
CA GLU A 45 -0.69 13.61 -13.56
C GLU A 45 -1.36 14.96 -13.85
N GLN A 46 -1.65 15.25 -15.12
CA GLN A 46 -2.32 16.49 -15.52
C GLN A 46 -3.73 16.57 -14.92
N GLU A 47 -4.51 15.49 -14.98
CA GLU A 47 -5.84 15.45 -14.36
C GLU A 47 -5.75 15.61 -12.83
N LEU A 48 -4.80 14.94 -12.17
CA LEU A 48 -4.55 15.07 -10.73
C LEU A 48 -4.19 16.51 -10.35
N ASN A 49 -3.30 17.16 -11.10
CA ASN A 49 -2.95 18.57 -10.88
C ASN A 49 -4.18 19.48 -11.06
N GLY A 50 -5.04 19.17 -12.04
CA GLY A 50 -6.31 19.88 -12.21
C GLY A 50 -7.26 19.74 -11.00
N VAL A 51 -7.25 18.59 -10.30
CA VAL A 51 -7.96 18.46 -9.01
C VAL A 51 -7.35 19.40 -7.97
N ILE A 52 -6.02 19.43 -7.84
CA ILE A 52 -5.34 20.31 -6.87
C ILE A 52 -5.67 21.78 -7.14
N ASP A 53 -5.65 22.21 -8.40
CA ASP A 53 -5.94 23.59 -8.77
C ASP A 53 -7.36 24.03 -8.36
N ARG A 54 -8.36 23.14 -8.52
CA ARG A 54 -9.74 23.41 -8.07
C ARG A 54 -9.86 23.56 -6.55
N TYR A 55 -9.05 22.82 -5.80
CA TYR A 55 -9.10 22.76 -4.34
C TYR A 55 -8.03 23.63 -3.66
N ARG A 56 -7.27 24.42 -4.43
CA ARG A 56 -6.08 25.17 -3.96
C ARG A 56 -6.34 26.04 -2.74
N ASN A 57 -7.49 26.70 -2.66
CA ASN A 57 -7.84 27.57 -1.53
C ASN A 57 -8.22 26.82 -0.25
N SER A 58 -8.50 25.53 -0.36
CA SER A 58 -8.89 24.64 0.75
C SER A 58 -7.83 23.60 1.07
N MET A 59 -6.66 23.68 0.43
CA MET A 59 -5.57 22.71 0.60
C MET A 59 -5.02 22.77 2.02
N ASP A 60 -5.02 21.62 2.69
CA ASP A 60 -4.39 21.40 3.98
C ASP A 60 -3.41 20.21 3.87
N SER A 61 -2.66 19.93 4.93
CA SER A 61 -1.70 18.82 4.95
C SER A 61 -2.35 17.46 4.66
N ARG A 62 -3.65 17.31 4.94
CA ARG A 62 -4.39 16.06 4.73
C ARG A 62 -4.66 15.83 3.25
N TYR A 63 -5.18 16.84 2.56
CA TYR A 63 -5.34 16.80 1.11
C TYR A 63 -4.02 16.60 0.38
N THR A 64 -2.97 17.31 0.84
CA THR A 64 -1.62 17.20 0.28
C THR A 64 -1.07 15.78 0.46
N PHE A 65 -1.35 15.16 1.60
CA PHE A 65 -0.98 13.77 1.87
C PHE A 65 -1.67 12.80 0.90
N TYR A 66 -2.99 12.91 0.70
CA TYR A 66 -3.70 12.04 -0.23
C TYR A 66 -3.24 12.20 -1.68
N PHE A 67 -2.96 13.44 -2.09
CA PHE A 67 -2.41 13.73 -3.40
C PHE A 67 -1.07 13.03 -3.62
N HIS A 68 -0.10 13.21 -2.72
CA HIS A 68 1.20 12.58 -2.87
C HIS A 68 1.14 11.05 -2.69
N THR A 69 0.20 10.54 -1.89
CA THR A 69 -0.04 9.10 -1.78
C THR A 69 -0.44 8.57 -3.14
N THR A 70 -1.34 9.27 -3.82
CA THR A 70 -1.83 8.90 -5.14
C THR A 70 -0.75 9.00 -6.22
N GLN A 71 0.07 10.05 -6.21
CA GLN A 71 1.23 10.16 -7.10
C GLN A 71 2.20 8.99 -6.89
N LEU A 72 2.51 8.66 -5.63
CA LEU A 72 3.38 7.53 -5.32
C LEU A 72 2.80 6.21 -5.85
N HIS A 73 1.48 6.02 -5.77
CA HIS A 73 0.82 4.85 -6.34
C HIS A 73 1.00 4.79 -7.87
N LEU A 74 0.72 5.91 -8.55
CA LEU A 74 0.88 6.03 -10.00
C LEU A 74 2.30 5.69 -10.46
N TYR A 75 3.32 6.32 -9.83
CA TYR A 75 4.71 6.07 -10.21
C TYR A 75 5.18 4.67 -9.86
N THR A 76 4.72 4.12 -8.74
CA THR A 76 4.98 2.73 -8.39
C THR A 76 4.47 1.77 -9.46
N LEU A 77 3.23 1.97 -9.91
CA LEU A 77 2.63 1.15 -10.94
C LEU A 77 3.42 1.25 -12.26
N ALA A 78 3.79 2.48 -12.65
CA ALA A 78 4.61 2.71 -13.83
C ALA A 78 5.97 2.00 -13.74
N VAL A 79 6.70 2.11 -12.62
CA VAL A 79 7.98 1.42 -12.41
C VAL A 79 7.84 -0.10 -12.57
N ILE A 80 6.80 -0.69 -11.97
CA ILE A 80 6.59 -2.15 -12.00
C ILE A 80 6.35 -2.62 -13.43
N ARG A 81 5.52 -1.90 -14.19
CA ARG A 81 5.17 -2.26 -15.55
C ARG A 81 6.33 -2.08 -16.54
N GLU A 82 7.08 -0.99 -16.42
CA GLU A 82 8.29 -0.77 -17.23
C GLU A 82 9.36 -1.86 -16.96
N LYS A 83 9.52 -2.29 -15.70
CA LYS A 83 10.42 -3.39 -15.35
C LYS A 83 9.97 -4.72 -15.94
N ARG A 84 8.68 -5.06 -15.84
CA ARG A 84 8.14 -6.29 -16.42
C ARG A 84 8.31 -6.33 -17.95
N GLN A 85 7.99 -5.22 -18.63
CA GLN A 85 8.17 -5.12 -20.07
C GLN A 85 9.65 -5.26 -20.50
N THR A 86 10.57 -4.72 -19.71
CA THR A 86 12.01 -4.88 -19.92
C THR A 86 12.43 -6.35 -19.84
N GLU A 87 11.93 -7.08 -18.84
CA GLU A 87 12.20 -8.51 -18.66
C GLU A 87 11.68 -9.34 -19.85
N ASP A 88 10.50 -9.00 -20.37
CA ASP A 88 9.88 -9.70 -21.50
C ASP A 88 10.55 -9.39 -22.86
N THR A 89 10.97 -8.15 -23.08
CA THR A 89 11.50 -7.71 -24.40
C THR A 89 13.03 -7.71 -24.50
N GLY A 90 13.74 -7.82 -23.37
CA GLY A 90 15.20 -7.76 -23.31
C GLY A 90 15.81 -6.40 -23.66
N TYR A 91 15.00 -5.40 -24.01
CA TYR A 91 15.42 -4.04 -24.31
C TYR A 91 15.12 -3.12 -23.14
N LEU A 92 16.17 -2.65 -22.47
CA LEU A 92 16.07 -1.90 -21.23
C LEU A 92 15.99 -0.40 -21.52
N GLU A 93 14.79 0.15 -21.55
CA GLU A 93 14.59 1.61 -21.54
C GLU A 93 14.82 2.17 -20.12
N LEU A 94 16.08 2.07 -19.66
CA LEU A 94 16.51 2.44 -18.30
C LEU A 94 16.09 3.87 -17.91
N GLY A 95 15.99 4.76 -18.90
CA GLY A 95 15.58 6.14 -18.72
C GLY A 95 14.17 6.30 -18.11
N ARG A 96 13.19 5.51 -18.55
CA ARG A 96 11.79 5.64 -18.07
C ARG A 96 11.64 5.09 -16.67
N VAL A 97 12.18 3.90 -16.40
CA VAL A 97 12.21 3.31 -15.05
C VAL A 97 12.87 4.27 -14.06
N THR A 98 14.04 4.82 -14.41
CA THR A 98 14.77 5.76 -13.56
C THR A 98 13.97 7.05 -13.31
N ARG A 99 13.28 7.57 -14.34
CA ARG A 99 12.42 8.74 -14.19
C ARG A 99 11.29 8.49 -13.20
N TYR A 100 10.54 7.40 -13.36
CA TYR A 100 9.44 7.09 -12.43
C TYR A 100 9.93 6.76 -11.02
N GLN A 101 11.11 6.15 -10.89
CA GLN A 101 11.75 5.97 -9.60
C GLN A 101 12.01 7.31 -8.89
N LYS A 102 12.60 8.28 -9.61
CA LYS A 102 12.87 9.61 -9.06
C LYS A 102 11.59 10.37 -8.72
N LEU A 103 10.55 10.29 -9.56
CA LEU A 103 9.25 10.90 -9.28
C LEU A 103 8.58 10.29 -8.04
N GLY A 104 8.63 8.96 -7.92
CA GLY A 104 8.16 8.25 -6.72
C GLY A 104 8.95 8.60 -5.47
N MET A 105 10.26 8.76 -5.56
CA MET A 105 11.10 9.23 -4.45
C MET A 105 10.67 10.61 -3.96
N LEU A 106 10.44 11.56 -4.87
CA LEU A 106 9.97 12.90 -4.51
C LEU A 106 8.59 12.85 -3.81
N ALA A 107 7.65 12.07 -4.34
CA ALA A 107 6.35 11.88 -3.71
C ALA A 107 6.47 11.23 -2.32
N ALA A 108 7.32 10.21 -2.17
CA ALA A 108 7.60 9.55 -0.91
C ALA A 108 8.21 10.51 0.12
N HIS A 109 9.15 11.36 -0.27
CA HIS A 109 9.75 12.36 0.62
C HIS A 109 8.70 13.35 1.12
N ARG A 110 7.83 13.84 0.24
CA ARG A 110 6.73 14.73 0.63
C ARG A 110 5.76 14.08 1.60
N LEU A 111 5.40 12.81 1.39
CA LEU A 111 4.55 12.05 2.31
C LEU A 111 5.16 11.93 3.70
N ILE A 112 6.45 11.59 3.74
CA ILE A 112 7.19 11.42 5.00
C ILE A 112 7.28 12.74 5.74
N ASP A 113 7.54 13.85 5.04
CA ASP A 113 7.62 15.17 5.66
C ASP A 113 6.29 15.62 6.22
N ILE A 114 5.21 15.45 5.46
CA ILE A 114 3.86 15.76 5.95
C ILE A 114 3.55 14.91 7.19
N TYR A 115 3.81 13.60 7.14
CA TYR A 115 3.53 12.68 8.24
C TYR A 115 4.33 13.01 9.51
N CYS A 116 5.61 13.34 9.36
CA CYS A 116 6.50 13.54 10.50
C CYS A 116 6.45 14.96 11.08
N ASP A 117 6.24 15.97 10.24
CA ASP A 117 6.41 17.39 10.61
C ASP A 117 5.07 18.14 10.67
N ASP A 118 4.16 17.91 9.71
CA ASP A 118 2.97 18.76 9.52
C ASP A 118 1.73 18.23 10.25
N ILE A 119 1.59 16.91 10.36
CA ILE A 119 0.45 16.30 11.05
C ILE A 119 0.64 16.47 12.57
N LYS A 120 0.10 17.58 13.08
CA LYS A 120 -0.05 17.80 14.52
C LYS A 120 -0.99 16.73 15.08
N LEU A 121 -0.55 16.06 16.14
CA LEU A 121 -1.31 15.01 16.80
C LEU A 121 -2.73 15.52 17.14
N PRO A 122 -3.77 14.65 17.07
CA PRO A 122 -5.05 14.96 17.68
C PRO A 122 -4.83 15.31 19.17
N ASP A 123 -5.65 16.22 19.68
CA ASP A 123 -5.62 16.68 21.07
C ASP A 123 -5.43 15.49 22.04
N ALA A 124 -4.52 15.61 23.02
CA ALA A 124 -4.11 14.52 23.90
C ALA A 124 -5.28 13.84 24.64
N ARG A 125 -6.41 14.52 24.73
CA ARG A 125 -7.68 14.02 25.27
C ARG A 125 -8.36 12.93 24.41
N LEU A 126 -8.09 12.90 23.10
CA LEU A 126 -8.55 11.85 22.18
C LEU A 126 -7.53 10.70 22.06
N ILE A 127 -6.27 10.96 22.40
CA ILE A 127 -5.18 9.98 22.37
C ILE A 127 -5.44 8.86 23.37
N ASP A 128 -6.08 9.10 24.52
CA ASP A 128 -6.37 8.03 25.47
C ASP A 128 -7.41 7.00 24.98
N VAL A 129 -8.24 7.35 23.99
CA VAL A 129 -9.28 6.46 23.44
C VAL A 129 -8.90 5.92 22.06
N TYR A 130 -8.16 6.69 21.24
CA TYR A 130 -7.75 6.32 19.89
C TYR A 130 -6.27 6.67 19.64
N ARG A 131 -5.35 5.92 20.25
CA ARG A 131 -3.87 6.10 20.20
C ARG A 131 -3.22 6.01 18.80
N ALA A 132 -3.98 6.06 17.71
CA ALA A 132 -3.48 5.91 16.36
C ALA A 132 -3.88 7.10 15.48
N LEU A 133 -2.91 7.59 14.69
CA LEU A 133 -3.22 8.42 13.52
C LEU A 133 -4.22 7.68 12.62
N PRO A 134 -5.07 8.39 11.85
CA PRO A 134 -6.01 7.73 10.97
C PRO A 134 -5.28 6.73 10.05
N LYS A 135 -5.82 5.51 9.94
CA LYS A 135 -5.22 4.38 9.20
C LYS A 135 -4.66 4.75 7.82
N PRO A 136 -5.27 5.66 7.01
CA PRO A 136 -4.72 6.07 5.72
C PRO A 136 -3.34 6.73 5.81
N TYR A 137 -3.06 7.54 6.83
CA TYR A 137 -1.75 8.18 7.00
C TYR A 137 -0.66 7.16 7.30
N PHE A 138 -0.99 6.21 8.17
CA PHE A 138 -0.09 5.14 8.52
C PHE A 138 0.22 4.23 7.32
N ILE A 139 -0.80 3.87 6.52
CA ILE A 139 -0.60 3.09 5.31
C ILE A 139 0.25 3.86 4.28
N GLY A 140 -0.08 5.13 4.05
CA GLY A 140 0.63 5.97 3.07
C GLY A 140 2.11 6.15 3.42
N VAL A 141 2.44 6.40 4.69
CA VAL A 141 3.85 6.56 5.12
C VAL A 141 4.62 5.24 5.05
N LEU A 142 3.97 4.11 5.36
CA LEU A 142 4.61 2.81 5.23
C LEU A 142 4.89 2.46 3.77
N LEU A 143 3.95 2.76 2.88
CA LEU A 143 4.18 2.62 1.46
C LEU A 143 5.39 3.45 1.00
N ALA A 144 5.42 4.74 1.37
CA ALA A 144 6.55 5.62 1.05
C ALA A 144 7.87 5.04 1.56
N THR A 145 7.89 4.56 2.80
CA THR A 145 9.07 3.98 3.43
C THR A 145 9.53 2.71 2.71
N PHE A 146 8.62 1.78 2.39
CA PHE A 146 8.97 0.55 1.68
C PHE A 146 9.39 0.80 0.23
N TYR A 147 8.81 1.80 -0.41
CA TYR A 147 9.23 2.25 -1.74
C TYR A 147 10.69 2.73 -1.73
N LEU A 148 11.05 3.63 -0.81
CA LEU A 148 12.42 4.13 -0.66
C LEU A 148 13.39 3.00 -0.32
N LEU A 149 13.00 2.10 0.59
CA LEU A 149 13.80 0.93 0.94
C LEU A 149 14.10 0.07 -0.29
N ARG A 150 13.08 -0.28 -1.07
CA ARG A 150 13.22 -1.19 -2.20
C ARG A 150 14.02 -0.59 -3.36
N TYR A 151 13.73 0.65 -3.76
CA TYR A 151 14.30 1.21 -4.99
C TYR A 151 15.59 2.00 -4.78
N PHE A 152 15.88 2.44 -3.55
CA PHE A 152 17.02 3.32 -3.25
C PHE A 152 17.92 2.77 -2.15
N VAL A 153 17.41 2.55 -0.95
CA VAL A 153 18.27 2.21 0.22
C VAL A 153 18.90 0.83 0.09
N LEU A 154 18.12 -0.18 -0.31
CA LEU A 154 18.58 -1.55 -0.49
C LEU A 154 19.08 -1.83 -1.91
N ASN A 155 18.98 -0.85 -2.81
CA ASN A 155 19.49 -0.97 -4.16
C ASN A 155 21.00 -0.65 -4.18
N SER A 156 21.82 -1.59 -4.63
CA SER A 156 23.28 -1.42 -4.78
C SER A 156 23.67 -0.55 -5.95
N THR A 157 22.81 -0.41 -6.97
CA THR A 157 23.08 0.42 -8.15
C THR A 157 22.68 1.88 -7.95
N CYS A 158 22.09 2.22 -6.80
CA CYS A 158 21.68 3.58 -6.50
C CYS A 158 22.88 4.46 -6.13
N ASP A 159 22.87 5.70 -6.59
CA ASP A 159 23.87 6.70 -6.23
C ASP A 159 23.95 6.91 -4.71
N ALA A 160 25.17 7.12 -4.20
CA ALA A 160 25.43 7.19 -2.77
C ALA A 160 24.73 8.38 -2.09
N GLU A 161 24.64 9.53 -2.77
CA GLU A 161 23.97 10.72 -2.24
C GLU A 161 22.46 10.49 -2.15
N GLN A 162 21.85 9.97 -3.22
CA GLN A 162 20.42 9.64 -3.24
C GLN A 162 20.07 8.59 -2.19
N LYS A 163 20.92 7.57 -2.05
CA LYS A 163 20.78 6.51 -1.05
C LYS A 163 20.84 7.05 0.37
N ALA A 164 21.74 7.99 0.65
CA ALA A 164 21.84 8.65 1.95
C ALA A 164 20.60 9.47 2.28
N ASP A 165 20.13 10.32 1.34
CA ASP A 165 18.91 11.13 1.53
C ASP A 165 17.68 10.23 1.78
N CYS A 166 17.49 9.18 0.98
CA CYS A 166 16.41 8.21 1.19
C CYS A 166 16.49 7.51 2.55
N ARG A 167 17.70 7.16 2.99
CA ARG A 167 17.93 6.50 4.29
C ARG A 167 17.56 7.42 5.44
N ASP A 168 17.89 8.70 5.37
CA ASP A 168 17.54 9.68 6.40
C ASP A 168 16.02 9.81 6.56
N ARG A 169 15.27 9.81 5.45
CA ARG A 169 13.80 9.81 5.48
C ARG A 169 13.24 8.54 6.13
N VAL A 170 13.78 7.37 5.79
CA VAL A 170 13.39 6.10 6.41
C VAL A 170 13.67 6.10 7.92
N LEU A 171 14.82 6.63 8.34
CA LEU A 171 15.17 6.77 9.76
C LEU A 171 14.24 7.73 10.50
N LYS A 172 13.84 8.83 9.86
CA LYS A 172 12.86 9.78 10.40
C LYS A 172 11.51 9.11 10.68
N VAL A 173 11.00 8.33 9.72
CA VAL A 173 9.76 7.56 9.92
C VAL A 173 9.91 6.54 11.04
N HIS A 174 11.00 5.78 11.05
CA HIS A 174 11.27 4.80 12.09
C HIS A 174 11.29 5.44 13.50
N ALA A 175 11.99 6.56 13.66
CA ALA A 175 12.03 7.30 14.92
C ALA A 175 10.62 7.77 15.35
N LYS A 176 9.86 8.32 14.40
CA LYS A 176 8.49 8.78 14.65
C LYS A 176 7.56 7.64 15.07
N LEU A 177 7.63 6.50 14.39
CA LEU A 177 6.84 5.31 14.74
C LEU A 177 7.18 4.76 16.11
N ARG A 178 8.46 4.81 16.52
CA ARG A 178 8.89 4.41 17.87
C ARG A 178 8.38 5.37 18.94
N GLU A 179 8.40 6.68 18.67
CA GLU A 179 7.83 7.71 19.57
C GLU A 179 6.33 7.44 19.82
N PHE A 180 5.59 7.04 18.79
CA PHE A 180 4.16 6.74 18.87
C PHE A 180 3.81 5.35 19.40
N ALA A 181 4.80 4.46 19.55
CA ALA A 181 4.55 3.10 19.99
C ALA A 181 4.37 3.07 21.51
N SER A 182 3.12 2.90 21.98
CA SER A 182 2.85 2.67 23.40
C SER A 182 3.49 1.40 23.96
N HIS A 183 3.71 0.40 23.10
CA HIS A 183 4.52 -0.80 23.37
C HIS A 183 4.98 -1.43 22.05
N ARG A 184 5.98 -2.33 22.10
CA ARG A 184 6.61 -2.94 20.90
C ARG A 184 5.64 -3.70 19.99
N PHE A 185 4.53 -4.19 20.55
CA PHE A 185 3.51 -4.93 19.83
C PHE A 185 2.37 -4.06 19.32
N ALA A 186 2.34 -2.76 19.65
CA ALA A 186 1.41 -1.82 19.04
C ALA A 186 1.72 -1.68 17.54
N GLU A 187 0.73 -1.28 16.75
CA GLU A 187 0.89 -1.19 15.29
C GLU A 187 2.08 -0.32 14.83
N PRO A 188 2.33 0.88 15.42
CA PRO A 188 3.54 1.66 15.13
C PRO A 188 4.84 0.94 15.52
N GLY A 189 4.84 0.23 16.65
CA GLY A 189 6.00 -0.53 17.12
C GLY A 189 6.34 -1.71 16.21
N ARG A 190 5.31 -2.43 15.74
CA ARG A 190 5.46 -3.51 14.74
C ARG A 190 6.02 -2.99 13.43
N ALA A 191 5.50 -1.87 12.93
CA ALA A 191 6.01 -1.22 11.73
C ALA A 191 7.47 -0.79 11.87
N ALA A 192 7.84 -0.15 12.98
CA ALA A 192 9.22 0.23 13.26
C ALA A 192 10.14 -1.01 13.26
N ALA A 193 9.72 -2.11 13.88
CA ALA A 193 10.49 -3.36 13.90
C ALA A 193 10.67 -4.00 12.51
N VAL A 194 9.69 -3.84 11.60
CA VAL A 194 9.84 -4.27 10.19
C VAL A 194 10.91 -3.44 9.50
N ILE A 195 10.84 -2.11 9.62
CA ILE A 195 11.81 -1.19 9.03
C ILE A 195 13.22 -1.48 9.55
N GLU A 196 13.36 -1.70 10.87
CA GLU A 196 14.65 -2.01 11.51
C GLU A 196 15.27 -3.30 10.94
N VAL A 197 14.47 -4.36 10.76
CA VAL A 197 14.93 -5.63 10.20
C VAL A 197 15.37 -5.48 8.74
N LEU A 198 14.57 -4.77 7.93
CA LEU A 198 14.89 -4.52 6.53
C LEU A 198 16.17 -3.67 6.37
N CYS A 199 16.33 -2.63 7.19
CA CYS A 199 17.52 -1.80 7.18
C CYS A 199 18.80 -2.56 7.60
N ARG A 200 18.70 -3.47 8.56
CA ARG A 200 19.87 -4.23 9.06
C ARG A 200 20.28 -5.38 8.15
N HIS A 201 19.33 -6.11 7.59
CA HIS A 201 19.60 -7.37 6.91
C HIS A 201 19.17 -7.39 5.44
N GLY A 202 18.56 -6.31 4.92
CA GLY A 202 18.05 -6.26 3.55
C GLY A 202 19.10 -6.44 2.46
N GLN A 203 20.37 -6.11 2.73
CA GLN A 203 21.49 -6.36 1.79
C GLN A 203 21.75 -7.85 1.56
N MET A 204 21.39 -8.72 2.51
CA MET A 204 21.54 -10.17 2.36
C MET A 204 20.50 -10.78 1.40
N GLN A 205 19.53 -9.99 0.95
CA GLN A 205 18.38 -10.44 0.17
C GLN A 205 18.44 -10.02 -1.31
N GLU A 206 19.55 -9.44 -1.78
CA GLU A 206 19.73 -8.99 -3.18
C GLU A 206 19.46 -10.08 -4.21
N SER A 207 19.64 -11.36 -3.85
CA SER A 207 19.38 -12.50 -4.74
C SER A 207 17.88 -12.75 -5.04
N ASP A 208 16.96 -12.28 -4.19
CA ASP A 208 15.52 -12.50 -4.33
C ASP A 208 14.76 -11.25 -4.79
N ALA A 209 15.45 -10.15 -5.11
CA ALA A 209 14.81 -8.92 -5.58
C ALA A 209 14.04 -9.10 -6.91
N ASN A 210 14.31 -10.18 -7.64
CA ASN A 210 13.56 -10.70 -8.79
C ASN A 210 12.25 -11.40 -8.42
N SER A 211 11.81 -11.37 -7.16
CA SER A 211 10.49 -11.88 -6.77
C SER A 211 9.43 -11.16 -7.60
N SER A 212 8.80 -11.88 -8.52
CA SER A 212 7.74 -11.43 -9.42
C SER A 212 6.75 -10.55 -8.67
N ILE A 213 6.83 -9.24 -8.89
CA ILE A 213 5.86 -8.30 -8.34
C ILE A 213 4.57 -8.56 -9.13
N ASP A 214 3.58 -9.14 -8.44
CA ASP A 214 2.27 -9.37 -9.02
C ASP A 214 1.61 -8.03 -9.39
N ASP A 215 0.67 -8.07 -10.33
CA ASP A 215 0.04 -6.94 -11.02
C ASP A 215 -0.71 -5.95 -10.11
N ARG A 216 -0.72 -6.23 -8.80
CA ARG A 216 -1.32 -5.45 -7.71
C ARG A 216 -0.51 -4.22 -7.28
N GLY A 217 0.54 -3.88 -8.03
CA GLY A 217 1.25 -2.60 -7.96
C GLY A 217 1.83 -2.24 -6.57
N VAL A 218 1.09 -1.43 -5.83
CA VAL A 218 1.55 -0.84 -4.57
C VAL A 218 1.43 -1.81 -3.41
N ALA A 219 0.36 -2.62 -3.40
CA ALA A 219 0.16 -3.64 -2.40
C ALA A 219 1.28 -4.69 -2.43
N SER A 220 1.83 -4.97 -3.62
CA SER A 220 2.92 -5.92 -3.77
C SER A 220 4.25 -5.40 -3.24
N ILE A 221 4.52 -4.08 -3.23
CA ILE A 221 5.70 -3.52 -2.55
C ILE A 221 5.61 -3.73 -1.05
N SER A 222 4.49 -3.34 -0.44
CA SER A 222 4.28 -3.51 1.00
C SER A 222 4.31 -4.97 1.39
N TRP A 223 3.61 -5.83 0.64
CA TRP A 223 3.60 -7.28 0.86
C TRP A 223 4.99 -7.90 0.75
N SER A 224 5.76 -7.53 -0.28
CA SER A 224 7.13 -8.02 -0.48
C SER A 224 8.04 -7.59 0.67
N ALA A 225 7.92 -6.37 1.16
CA ALA A 225 8.69 -5.88 2.31
C ALA A 225 8.36 -6.65 3.60
N LEU A 226 7.09 -6.99 3.82
CA LEU A 226 6.65 -7.78 4.98
C LEU A 226 7.16 -9.22 4.90
N ILE A 227 7.03 -9.87 3.74
CA ILE A 227 7.59 -11.21 3.52
C ILE A 227 9.10 -11.19 3.69
N ALA A 228 9.78 -10.20 3.11
CA ALA A 228 11.21 -10.02 3.22
C ALA A 228 11.65 -9.95 4.70
N ALA A 229 11.00 -9.10 5.49
CA ALA A 229 11.28 -8.97 6.91
C ALA A 229 11.01 -10.28 7.67
N SER A 230 9.97 -11.01 7.31
CA SER A 230 9.64 -12.30 7.93
C SER A 230 10.67 -13.39 7.61
N ASN A 231 11.09 -13.49 6.35
CA ASN A 231 12.14 -14.41 5.92
C ASN A 231 13.47 -14.13 6.64
N LEU A 232 13.82 -12.85 6.81
CA LEU A 232 15.02 -12.42 7.55
C LEU A 232 14.96 -12.77 9.04
N ARG A 233 13.76 -12.98 9.59
CA ARG A 233 13.55 -13.48 10.96
C ARG A 233 13.57 -15.00 11.09
N GLY A 234 13.87 -15.72 10.00
CA GLY A 234 13.92 -17.19 10.01
C GLY A 234 12.58 -17.88 9.81
N MET A 235 11.49 -17.12 9.61
CA MET A 235 10.16 -17.66 9.27
C MET A 235 10.06 -17.95 7.78
N ARG A 236 10.82 -18.96 7.32
CA ARG A 236 10.79 -19.43 5.93
C ARG A 236 9.41 -20.05 5.62
N ASN A 237 8.88 -19.83 4.42
CA ASN A 237 7.59 -20.35 3.91
C ASN A 237 6.32 -19.53 4.23
N LEU A 238 6.43 -18.29 4.69
CA LEU A 238 5.24 -17.43 4.85
C LEU A 238 4.50 -17.23 3.51
N LYS A 239 5.23 -17.03 2.41
CA LYS A 239 4.62 -16.76 1.10
C LYS A 239 3.65 -17.88 0.68
N SER A 240 4.06 -19.15 0.81
CA SER A 240 3.22 -20.31 0.48
C SER A 240 2.05 -20.47 1.46
N PHE A 241 2.31 -20.35 2.76
CA PHE A 241 1.27 -20.42 3.79
C PHE A 241 0.17 -19.35 3.60
N TRP A 242 0.56 -18.13 3.24
CA TRP A 242 -0.38 -17.04 3.02
C TRP A 242 -1.07 -17.10 1.66
N LEU A 243 -0.40 -17.53 0.59
CA LEU A 243 -1.07 -17.77 -0.69
C LEU A 243 -2.17 -18.82 -0.53
N GLU A 244 -1.94 -19.86 0.25
CA GLU A 244 -2.93 -20.88 0.61
C GLU A 244 -4.08 -20.30 1.46
N LYS A 245 -3.79 -19.38 2.38
CA LYS A 245 -4.82 -18.75 3.23
C LYS A 245 -5.66 -17.69 2.52
N ILE A 246 -5.07 -16.94 1.57
CA ILE A 246 -5.72 -15.87 0.81
C ILE A 246 -6.47 -16.45 -0.38
N ASN A 247 -6.01 -17.58 -0.93
CA ASN A 247 -6.63 -18.28 -2.02
C ASN A 247 -6.75 -19.77 -1.65
N PRO A 248 -7.58 -20.11 -0.63
CA PRO A 248 -7.80 -21.50 -0.28
C PRO A 248 -8.34 -22.19 -1.52
N SER A 249 -7.60 -23.16 -2.03
CA SER A 249 -8.08 -23.99 -3.11
C SER A 249 -9.46 -24.50 -2.70
N SER A 250 -10.51 -24.09 -3.40
CA SER A 250 -11.85 -24.64 -3.19
C SER A 250 -11.72 -26.15 -3.18
N PRO A 251 -12.33 -26.88 -2.23
CA PRO A 251 -12.29 -28.32 -2.26
C PRO A 251 -12.78 -28.75 -3.65
N ASP A 252 -11.97 -29.57 -4.32
CA ASP A 252 -12.37 -30.22 -5.56
C ASP A 252 -13.77 -30.79 -5.34
N LEU A 253 -14.76 -30.20 -6.00
CA LEU A 253 -16.03 -30.87 -6.20
C LEU A 253 -15.71 -32.06 -7.06
N GLN A 254 -15.36 -33.16 -6.40
CA GLN A 254 -15.28 -34.47 -6.99
C GLN A 254 -16.52 -34.65 -7.85
N SER A 255 -16.24 -34.98 -9.09
CA SER A 255 -17.12 -35.42 -10.15
C SER A 255 -18.02 -36.57 -9.67
N GLY A 256 -19.07 -36.21 -8.95
CA GLY A 256 -20.22 -37.06 -8.66
C GLY A 256 -21.19 -37.00 -9.83
N HIS A 257 -20.95 -37.83 -10.84
CA HIS A 257 -21.96 -38.22 -11.82
C HIS A 257 -23.17 -38.82 -11.08
N GLN A 258 -24.23 -38.03 -10.88
CA GLN A 258 -25.58 -38.56 -10.73
C GLN A 258 -26.53 -37.73 -11.60
N GLN A 259 -26.94 -38.37 -12.70
CA GLN A 259 -28.07 -37.98 -13.52
C GLN A 259 -29.33 -37.86 -12.63
N SER A 260 -30.03 -36.74 -12.72
CA SER A 260 -31.45 -36.70 -12.40
C SER A 260 -32.15 -35.62 -13.23
N THR A 261 -32.71 -36.10 -14.34
CA THR A 261 -34.01 -35.75 -14.94
C THR A 261 -34.71 -34.46 -14.50
N LEU A 262 -34.93 -33.58 -15.49
CA LEU A 262 -36.01 -32.58 -15.58
C LEU A 262 -37.38 -33.16 -15.20
N PRO A 263 -38.30 -32.32 -14.71
CA PRO A 263 -39.38 -31.92 -15.62
C PRO A 263 -39.65 -30.41 -15.66
N ASP A 264 -40.10 -29.98 -16.84
CA ASP A 264 -40.71 -28.69 -17.13
C ASP A 264 -42.04 -28.46 -16.38
N VAL A 265 -42.44 -27.18 -16.34
CA VAL A 265 -43.80 -26.65 -16.60
C VAL A 265 -44.39 -25.73 -15.51
N LEU A 266 -44.53 -24.44 -15.90
CA LEU A 266 -45.55 -23.40 -15.61
C LEU A 266 -45.66 -22.72 -14.23
N GLY A 267 -45.50 -21.38 -14.29
CA GLY A 267 -46.61 -20.46 -13.99
C GLY A 267 -46.80 -20.05 -12.52
N GLY A 268 -46.18 -18.93 -12.12
CA GLY A 268 -46.46 -18.28 -10.85
C GLY A 268 -46.05 -16.80 -10.87
N SER A 269 -47.00 -15.93 -11.17
CA SER A 269 -46.89 -14.48 -11.03
C SER A 269 -46.75 -14.09 -9.56
N HIS A 270 -45.58 -13.59 -9.16
CA HIS A 270 -45.36 -12.97 -7.85
C HIS A 270 -45.42 -11.43 -7.96
N PRO A 271 -46.06 -10.75 -6.99
CA PRO A 271 -46.20 -9.30 -7.00
C PRO A 271 -44.85 -8.63 -6.71
N ILE A 272 -44.58 -7.52 -7.40
CA ILE A 272 -43.44 -6.64 -7.16
C ILE A 272 -43.64 -5.99 -5.79
N GLU A 273 -42.94 -6.48 -4.77
CA GLU A 273 -42.80 -5.78 -3.50
C GLU A 273 -41.84 -4.59 -3.67
N PRO A 274 -42.12 -3.44 -3.02
CA PRO A 274 -41.28 -2.26 -3.12
C PRO A 274 -39.95 -2.49 -2.40
N PHE A 275 -38.84 -2.31 -3.13
CA PHE A 275 -37.48 -2.28 -2.59
C PHE A 275 -37.29 -1.07 -1.66
N GLU A 276 -37.65 -1.21 -0.38
CA GLU A 276 -37.17 -0.31 0.65
C GLU A 276 -35.66 -0.51 0.83
N HIS A 277 -34.92 0.57 0.57
CA HIS A 277 -33.47 0.65 0.65
C HIS A 277 -33.00 0.53 2.11
N GLY A 278 -32.68 -0.70 2.53
CA GLY A 278 -31.69 -0.95 3.57
C GLY A 278 -30.35 -1.22 2.89
N PHE A 279 -29.46 -0.22 2.82
CA PHE A 279 -28.06 -0.49 2.47
C PHE A 279 -27.53 -1.57 3.41
N PRO A 280 -26.96 -2.69 2.92
CA PRO A 280 -26.32 -3.64 3.79
C PRO A 280 -25.17 -2.93 4.49
N LEU A 281 -25.33 -2.71 5.80
CA LEU A 281 -24.24 -2.33 6.69
C LEU A 281 -23.16 -3.41 6.53
N PHE A 282 -22.09 -3.06 5.83
CA PHE A 282 -20.90 -3.88 5.76
C PHE A 282 -20.45 -4.22 7.20
N PRO A 283 -20.09 -5.47 7.52
CA PRO A 283 -19.59 -5.80 8.85
C PRO A 283 -18.34 -4.96 9.16
N GLU A 284 -18.43 -4.07 10.15
CA GLU A 284 -17.30 -3.22 10.60
C GLU A 284 -16.07 -4.05 10.99
N SER A 285 -16.25 -5.33 11.32
CA SER A 285 -15.22 -6.24 11.82
C SER A 285 -14.23 -6.78 10.79
N SER A 286 -14.46 -6.64 9.48
CA SER A 286 -13.50 -7.14 8.46
C SER A 286 -12.34 -6.19 8.21
N TRP A 287 -12.46 -4.91 8.60
CA TRP A 287 -11.43 -3.89 8.37
C TRP A 287 -10.52 -3.67 9.59
N ASP A 288 -10.84 -4.26 10.75
CA ASP A 288 -10.13 -4.11 12.02
C ASP A 288 -8.86 -4.97 12.15
N GLN A 289 -8.64 -5.90 11.22
CA GLN A 289 -7.37 -6.63 11.18
C GLN A 289 -6.29 -5.73 10.60
N SER A 290 -5.41 -5.23 11.47
CA SER A 290 -4.19 -4.53 11.04
C SER A 290 -3.42 -5.49 10.13
N PHE A 291 -3.09 -5.07 8.91
CA PHE A 291 -2.29 -5.89 8.00
C PHE A 291 -0.93 -6.27 8.61
N LEU A 292 -0.48 -5.57 9.65
CA LEU A 292 0.72 -5.93 10.41
C LEU A 292 0.49 -7.05 11.44
N GLN A 293 -0.75 -7.36 11.84
CA GLN A 293 -1.05 -8.53 12.70
C GLN A 293 -0.72 -9.86 12.00
N MET A 294 -0.55 -9.85 10.68
CA MET A 294 -0.16 -11.04 9.90
C MET A 294 1.33 -11.39 10.05
N LEU A 295 2.13 -10.46 10.59
CA LEU A 295 3.50 -10.75 10.98
C LEU A 295 3.48 -11.09 12.47
N ASP A 296 3.87 -12.31 12.83
CA ASP A 296 4.07 -12.69 14.22
C ASP A 296 5.37 -12.04 14.73
N PHE A 297 5.25 -11.15 15.72
CA PHE A 297 6.38 -10.45 16.36
C PHE A 297 6.75 -11.06 17.72
N SER A 298 6.12 -12.17 18.12
CA SER A 298 6.46 -12.86 19.38
C SER A 298 7.87 -13.47 19.38
N ALA A 299 8.44 -13.73 18.20
CA ALA A 299 9.73 -14.40 18.01
C ALA A 299 10.99 -13.62 18.49
N TYR A 300 10.85 -12.42 19.04
CA TYR A 300 11.93 -11.66 19.66
C TYR A 300 11.84 -11.61 21.20
N ASP A 301 11.23 -12.60 21.85
CA ASP A 301 11.65 -12.98 23.21
C ASP A 301 12.97 -13.77 23.14
N ILE A 302 14.04 -13.07 22.73
CA ILE A 302 15.42 -13.45 23.08
C ILE A 302 15.89 -12.45 24.14
N ASP A 303 15.10 -12.30 25.20
CA ASP A 303 15.66 -11.94 26.49
C ASP A 303 16.10 -13.24 27.13
N GLY A 304 17.34 -13.62 26.81
CA GLY A 304 18.13 -14.48 27.65
C GLY A 304 18.34 -13.77 28.98
N THR A 305 17.37 -13.88 29.87
CA THR A 305 17.60 -13.72 31.30
C THR A 305 18.13 -15.07 31.78
N PRO A 306 19.42 -15.18 32.19
CA PRO A 306 19.85 -16.35 32.92
C PRO A 306 19.09 -16.33 34.25
N THR A 307 18.18 -17.26 34.42
CA THR A 307 17.73 -17.68 35.74
C THR A 307 18.97 -18.07 36.54
N GLN A 308 19.29 -17.28 37.56
CA GLN A 308 20.06 -17.75 38.70
C GLN A 308 19.22 -18.71 39.53
#